data_AF-A0A1B6CXL3-F1
#
_entry.id   AF-A0A1B6CXL3-F1
#
_cell.length_a   1.000
_cell.length_b   1.000
_cell.length_c   1.000
_cell.angle_alpha   90.00
_cell.angle_beta   90.00
_cell.angle_gamma   90.00
#
_symmetry.space_group_name_H-M   'P 1'
#
loop_
_entity.id
_entity.type
_entity.pdbx_description
1 polymer ?
#
loop_
_entity_poly.entity_id
_entity_poly.type
_entity_poly.pdbx_seq_one_letter_code
_entity_poly.pdbx_strand_id
1 'polypeptide(L)'
;TLVCSPSVLKVKRKDVVERWTPDTDLRSLVLPSESPWSKLNVIGQVANMIRENQMTSNPNCSTLISHITIPASYSSGITLVISQENPGFCELAVTPELPIS
;
A
#
# COMPACT_ATOMS: atom_id res chain seq x y z
N THR A 1 -8.11 16.31 13.71
CA THR A 1 -8.14 15.06 12.93
C THR A 1 -6.74 14.81 12.44
N LEU A 2 -6.09 13.70 12.79
CA LEU A 2 -4.71 13.45 12.33
C LEU A 2 -4.67 13.59 10.79
N VAL A 3 -3.65 14.29 10.28
CA VAL A 3 -3.34 14.34 8.83
C VAL A 3 -2.78 12.98 8.44
N CYS A 4 -3.64 11.98 8.49
CA CYS A 4 -3.31 10.59 8.27
C CYS A 4 -3.82 10.21 6.89
N SER A 5 -2.89 10.18 5.93
CA SER A 5 -3.21 9.68 4.59
C SER A 5 -3.26 8.15 4.62
N PRO A 6 -4.29 7.52 4.03
CA PRO A 6 -4.29 6.08 3.81
C PRO A 6 -3.03 5.69 3.03
N SER A 7 -2.12 4.98 3.68
CA SER A 7 -0.89 4.53 3.05
C SER A 7 -1.12 3.21 2.33
N VAL A 8 -0.40 3.02 1.23
CA VAL A 8 -0.36 1.76 0.49
C VAL A 8 1.07 1.26 0.42
N LEU A 9 1.24 -0.05 0.49
CA LEU A 9 2.53 -0.71 0.33
C LEU A 9 2.63 -1.35 -1.05
N LYS A 10 3.82 -1.31 -1.63
CA LYS A 10 4.13 -1.97 -2.89
C LYS A 10 4.91 -3.25 -2.60
N VAL A 11 4.39 -4.39 -3.04
CA VAL A 11 5.05 -5.69 -2.93
C VAL A 11 5.65 -6.06 -4.27
N LYS A 12 6.94 -6.40 -4.31
CA LYS A 12 7.65 -6.68 -5.56
C LYS A 12 7.08 -7.93 -6.21
N ARG A 13 7.15 -7.95 -7.55
CA ARG A 13 6.74 -9.11 -8.35
C ARG A 13 7.36 -10.43 -7.87
N LYS A 14 8.67 -10.43 -7.61
CA LYS A 14 9.42 -11.62 -7.15
C LYS A 14 8.76 -12.26 -5.93
N ASP A 15 8.46 -11.47 -4.91
CA ASP A 15 7.90 -11.96 -3.65
C ASP A 15 6.48 -12.53 -3.83
N VAL A 16 5.72 -12.00 -4.80
CA VAL A 16 4.39 -12.51 -5.14
C VAL A 16 4.48 -13.84 -5.88
N VAL A 17 5.31 -13.93 -6.94
CA VAL A 17 5.39 -15.14 -7.78
C VAL A 17 6.12 -16.30 -7.09
N GLU A 18 6.98 -16.02 -6.10
CA GLU A 18 7.57 -17.06 -5.24
C GLU A 18 6.54 -17.69 -4.29
N ARG A 19 5.54 -16.91 -3.87
CA ARG A 19 4.54 -17.34 -2.88
C ARG A 19 3.26 -17.88 -3.51
N TRP A 20 2.84 -17.35 -4.65
CA TRP A 20 1.63 -17.75 -5.34
C TRP A 20 1.92 -18.17 -6.77
N THR A 21 1.57 -19.41 -7.07
CA THR A 21 1.63 -20.06 -8.37
C THR A 21 0.22 -20.26 -8.94
N PRO A 22 0.07 -20.68 -10.21
CA PRO A 22 -1.26 -20.93 -10.81
C PRO A 22 -2.06 -22.00 -10.07
N ASP A 23 -1.39 -22.94 -9.42
CA ASP A 23 -1.99 -24.00 -8.62
C ASP A 23 -2.24 -23.58 -7.16
N THR A 24 -1.82 -22.39 -6.76
CA THR A 24 -1.99 -21.89 -5.40
C THR A 24 -3.39 -21.35 -5.19
N ASP A 25 -4.02 -21.80 -4.11
CA ASP A 25 -5.32 -21.33 -3.69
C ASP A 25 -5.28 -19.87 -3.18
N LEU A 26 -6.03 -18.99 -3.83
CA LEU A 26 -6.13 -17.57 -3.47
C LEU A 26 -7.19 -17.29 -2.40
N ARG A 27 -7.89 -18.30 -1.86
CA ARG A 27 -8.91 -18.11 -0.81
C ARG A 27 -8.39 -17.35 0.41
N SER A 28 -7.10 -17.44 0.74
CA SER A 28 -6.49 -16.68 1.85
C SER A 28 -6.49 -15.16 1.63
N LEU A 29 -6.66 -14.69 0.39
CA LEU A 29 -6.76 -13.27 0.04
C LEU A 29 -8.21 -12.80 -0.05
N VAL A 30 -9.19 -13.70 0.05
CA VAL A 30 -10.62 -13.38 0.05
C VAL A 30 -10.99 -12.78 1.39
N LEU A 31 -11.10 -11.46 1.40
CA LEU A 31 -11.52 -10.66 2.54
C LEU A 31 -12.93 -10.11 2.31
N PRO A 32 -13.62 -9.66 3.37
CA PRO A 32 -14.93 -9.02 3.23
C PRO A 32 -14.91 -7.89 2.19
N SER A 33 -16.01 -7.70 1.47
CA SER A 33 -16.15 -6.72 0.38
C SER A 33 -15.81 -5.28 0.79
N GLU A 34 -16.00 -4.93 2.06
CA GLU A 34 -15.69 -3.60 2.62
C GLU A 34 -14.22 -3.43 3.06
N SER A 35 -13.41 -4.49 2.97
CA SER A 35 -12.01 -4.45 3.34
C SER A 35 -11.20 -3.52 2.41
N PRO A 36 -10.20 -2.78 2.92
CA PRO A 36 -9.26 -2.04 2.09
C PRO A 36 -8.57 -2.91 1.01
N TRP A 37 -8.45 -4.22 1.23
CA TRP A 37 -7.92 -5.18 0.26
C TRP A 37 -8.84 -5.39 -0.94
N SER A 38 -10.16 -5.39 -0.69
CA SER A 38 -11.19 -5.46 -1.74
C SER A 38 -11.20 -4.17 -2.55
N LYS A 39 -11.15 -3.01 -1.89
CA LYS A 39 -11.07 -1.68 -2.54
C LYS A 39 -9.86 -1.54 -3.46
N LEU A 40 -8.74 -2.17 -3.12
CA LEU A 40 -7.53 -2.18 -3.95
C LEU A 40 -7.49 -3.35 -4.94
N ASN A 41 -8.51 -4.21 -5.02
CA ASN A 41 -8.55 -5.40 -5.88
C ASN A 41 -7.26 -6.24 -5.78
N VAL A 42 -6.77 -6.49 -4.55
CA VAL A 42 -5.49 -7.18 -4.34
C VAL A 42 -5.48 -8.57 -4.97
N ILE A 43 -6.60 -9.30 -4.90
CA ILE A 43 -6.74 -10.62 -5.52
C ILE A 43 -6.56 -10.54 -7.04
N GLY A 44 -7.23 -9.58 -7.69
CA GLY A 44 -7.11 -9.37 -9.13
C GLY A 44 -5.69 -8.99 -9.54
N GLN A 45 -5.00 -8.17 -8.74
CA GLN A 45 -3.59 -7.83 -8.96
C GLN A 45 -2.69 -9.08 -8.90
N VAL A 46 -2.86 -9.94 -7.88
CA VAL A 46 -2.10 -11.19 -7.73
C VAL A 46 -2.39 -12.15 -8.89
N ALA A 47 -3.67 -12.39 -9.20
CA ALA A 47 -4.08 -13.27 -10.29
C ALA A 47 -3.52 -12.80 -11.64
N ASN A 48 -3.56 -11.49 -11.89
CA ASN A 48 -3.00 -10.92 -13.11
C ASN A 48 -1.47 -11.09 -13.19
N MET A 49 -0.77 -10.90 -12.07
CA MET A 49 0.67 -11.08 -12.00
C MET A 49 1.10 -12.54 -12.22
N ILE A 50 0.36 -13.50 -11.66
CA ILE A 50 0.57 -14.94 -11.88
C ILE A 50 0.35 -15.29 -13.36
N ARG A 51 -0.72 -14.77 -13.97
CA ARG A 51 -1.03 -14.96 -15.39
C ARG A 51 0.08 -14.39 -16.28
N GLU A 52 0.54 -13.18 -16.01
CA GLU A 52 1.66 -12.58 -16.74
C GLU A 52 2.93 -13.42 -16.61
N ASN A 53 3.23 -13.95 -15.42
CA ASN A 53 4.43 -14.76 -15.18
C ASN A 53 4.45 -16.06 -15.98
N GLN A 54 3.28 -16.57 -16.38
CA GLN A 54 3.18 -17.71 -17.29
C GLN A 54 3.37 -17.31 -18.77
N MET A 55 3.02 -16.06 -19.11
CA MET A 55 3.08 -15.52 -20.48
C MET A 55 4.43 -14.91 -20.86
N THR A 56 5.35 -14.71 -19.92
CA THR A 56 6.70 -14.13 -20.13
C THR A 56 7.61 -14.93 -21.07
N SER A 57 7.18 -16.08 -21.60
CA SER A 57 7.84 -16.74 -22.74
C SER A 57 7.71 -15.96 -24.06
N ASN A 58 6.89 -14.90 -24.11
CA ASN A 58 6.72 -14.06 -25.30
C ASN A 58 7.37 -12.67 -25.10
N PRO A 59 8.48 -12.35 -25.80
CA PRO A 59 9.23 -11.11 -25.63
C PRO A 59 8.48 -9.83 -26.07
N ASN A 60 7.29 -9.97 -26.67
CA ASN A 60 6.47 -8.84 -27.14
C ASN A 60 5.35 -8.44 -26.15
N CYS A 61 5.30 -9.02 -24.95
CA CYS A 61 4.25 -8.67 -23.98
C CYS A 61 4.58 -7.34 -23.29
N SER A 62 3.82 -6.30 -23.66
CA SER A 62 3.84 -4.94 -23.13
C SER A 62 3.87 -4.90 -21.59
N THR A 63 4.85 -4.18 -21.04
CA THR A 63 4.94 -3.69 -19.65
C THR A 63 4.38 -4.62 -18.57
N LEU A 64 5.20 -5.58 -18.12
CA LEU A 64 4.90 -6.43 -16.97
C LEU A 64 4.65 -5.61 -15.70
N ILE A 65 3.67 -6.02 -14.90
CA ILE A 65 3.44 -5.42 -13.59
C ILE A 65 4.64 -5.74 -12.69
N SER A 66 5.33 -4.70 -12.21
CA SER A 66 6.52 -4.83 -11.36
C SER A 66 6.19 -5.00 -9.88
N HIS A 67 4.97 -4.63 -9.45
CA HIS A 67 4.52 -4.69 -8.07
C HIS A 67 3.00 -4.75 -7.96
N ILE A 68 2.51 -5.36 -6.88
CA ILE A 68 1.11 -5.19 -6.44
C ILE A 68 1.04 -4.12 -5.35
N THR A 69 -0.14 -3.55 -5.16
CA THR A 69 -0.43 -2.54 -4.14
C THR A 69 -1.35 -3.15 -3.09
N ILE A 70 -0.93 -3.13 -1.83
CA ILE A 70 -1.71 -3.60 -0.67
C ILE A 70 -1.98 -2.44 0.29
N PRO A 71 -3.05 -2.49 1.10
CA PRO A 71 -3.29 -1.46 2.11
C PRO A 71 -2.22 -1.56 3.20
N ALA A 72 -1.71 -0.42 3.66
CA ALA A 72 -0.86 -0.39 4.84
C ALA A 72 -1.70 -0.59 6.12
N SER A 73 -1.14 -1.29 7.11
CA SER A 73 -1.73 -1.38 8.45
C SER A 73 -1.51 -0.12 9.29
N TYR A 74 -0.73 0.84 8.78
CA TYR A 74 -0.43 2.11 9.42
C TYR A 74 -0.90 3.27 8.53
N SER A 75 -1.26 4.38 9.17
CA SER A 75 -1.42 5.67 8.50
C SER A 75 -0.07 6.39 8.43
N SER A 76 0.25 6.98 7.28
CA SER A 76 1.39 7.91 7.23
C SER A 76 1.02 9.20 7.93
N GLY A 77 2.00 9.80 8.60
CA GLY A 77 1.88 11.09 9.26
C GLY A 77 3.26 11.74 9.35
N ILE A 78 3.28 13.03 9.67
CA ILE A 78 4.50 13.78 9.92
C ILE A 78 4.57 14.03 11.42
N THR A 79 5.70 13.69 12.05
CA THR A 79 6.01 14.14 13.41
C THR A 79 6.81 15.42 13.31
N LEU A 80 6.26 16.52 13.79
CA LEU A 80 6.97 17.78 13.85
C LEU A 80 7.48 18.01 15.26
N VAL A 81 8.78 18.27 15.39
CA VAL A 81 9.42 18.57 16.67
C VAL A 81 10.02 19.96 16.57
N ILE A 82 9.65 20.83 17.50
CA ILE A 82 10.11 22.22 17.57
C ILE A 82 10.53 22.52 19.01
N SER A 83 11.62 23.26 19.19
CA SER A 83 12.02 23.74 20.52
C SER A 83 11.00 24.76 21.04
N GLN A 84 10.69 24.72 22.34
CA GLN A 84 9.85 25.74 23.00
C GLN A 84 10.43 27.16 22.88
N GLU A 85 11.73 27.26 22.65
CA GLU A 85 12.46 28.53 22.49
C GLU A 85 12.31 29.12 21.09
N ASN A 86 11.76 28.35 20.14
CA ASN A 86 11.58 28.80 18.77
C ASN A 86 10.35 29.73 18.68
N PRO A 87 10.46 30.91 18.02
CA PRO A 87 9.33 31.83 17.88
C PRO A 87 8.12 31.22 17.14
N GLY A 88 8.33 30.20 16.31
CA GLY A 88 7.26 29.44 15.63
C GLY A 88 6.54 28.42 16.52
N PHE A 89 6.98 28.19 17.77
CA PHE A 89 6.32 27.27 18.70
C PHE A 89 4.87 27.69 18.96
N CYS A 90 4.64 28.99 19.19
CA CYS A 90 3.31 29.52 19.44
C CYS A 90 2.38 29.29 18.25
N GLU A 91 2.82 29.59 17.01
CA GLU A 91 2.03 29.39 15.80
C GLU A 91 1.65 27.91 15.61
N LEU A 92 2.59 27.02 15.87
CA LEU A 92 2.36 25.58 15.77
C LEU A 92 1.38 25.07 16.83
N ALA A 93 1.45 25.59 18.06
CA ALA A 93 0.58 25.19 19.17
C ALA A 93 -0.90 25.57 18.97
N VAL A 94 -1.19 26.64 18.22
CA VAL A 94 -2.58 27.07 17.92
C VAL A 94 -3.13 26.53 16.61
N THR A 95 -2.34 25.77 15.84
CA THR A 95 -2.77 25.28 14.53
C THR A 95 -3.75 24.10 14.68
N PRO A 96 -5.05 24.27 14.35
CA PRO A 96 -6.08 23.24 14.57
C PRO A 96 -5.98 22.04 13.61
N GLU A 97 -5.24 22.21 12.51
CA GLU A 97 -4.93 21.19 11.50
C GLU A 97 -3.93 20.15 12.04
N LEU A 98 -3.16 20.50 13.07
CA LEU A 98 -2.16 19.63 13.69
C LEU A 98 -2.70 19.06 14.99
N PRO A 99 -2.71 17.74 15.17
CA PRO A 99 -3.07 17.14 16.45
C PRO A 99 -1.96 17.46 17.45
N ILE A 100 -2.22 18.39 18.35
CA ILE A 100 -1.48 18.54 19.60
C ILE A 100 -1.65 17.23 20.39
N SER A 101 -0.55 16.52 20.58
CA SER A 101 -0.48 15.34 21.45
C SER A 101 -0.64 15.72 22.92
#